data_AF-A0A923VR79-F1
#
_entry.id   AF-A0A923VR79-F1
#
_cell.length_a   1.000
_cell.length_b   1.000
_cell.length_c   1.000
_cell.angle_alpha   90.00
_cell.angle_beta   90.00
_cell.angle_gamma   90.00
#
_symmetry.space_group_name_H-M   'P 1'
#
loop_
_entity.id
_entity.type
_entity.pdbx_description
1 polymer ?
#
loop_
_entity_poly.entity_id
_entity_poly.type
_entity_poly.pdbx_seq_one_letter_code
_entity_poly.pdbx_strand_id
1 'polypeptide(L)'
;EVQAGFKAHPELLVRTEIIYKDNAEDKKDTKVNHELTKHKHKTVLTRAESENRLATANLVVEGANLTRNEYGSKLFADFFFFITGFHGFHVFSGVMINIIIFLNVIVGTYEKRKSYEMVEKVGLYWHFVDLVWVFVFTVFYLV
;
A
#
# COMPACT_ATOMS: atom_id res chain seq x y z
N GLU A 1 16.80 18.34 6.78
CA GLU A 1 15.43 18.86 6.92
C GLU A 1 14.80 18.46 8.26
N VAL A 2 14.57 17.17 8.52
CA VAL A 2 13.95 16.66 9.77
C VAL A 2 14.59 17.22 11.05
N GLN A 3 15.93 17.25 11.15
CA GLN A 3 16.62 17.81 12.32
C GLN A 3 16.40 19.32 12.50
N ALA A 4 16.31 20.08 11.41
CA ALA A 4 16.06 21.51 11.46
C ALA A 4 14.62 21.79 11.89
N GLY A 5 13.65 21.03 11.35
CA GLY A 5 12.25 21.07 11.80
C GLY A 5 12.09 20.71 13.27
N PHE A 6 12.73 19.63 13.73
CA PHE A 6 12.68 19.25 15.15
C PHE A 6 13.27 20.34 16.06
N LYS A 7 14.34 21.03 15.65
CA LYS A 7 14.92 22.16 16.39
C LYS A 7 14.01 23.39 16.41
N ALA A 8 13.29 23.66 15.33
CA ALA A 8 12.36 24.79 15.23
C ALA A 8 11.11 24.62 16.10
N HIS A 9 10.81 23.39 16.53
CA HIS A 9 9.61 23.02 17.28
C HIS A 9 9.97 22.33 18.61
N PRO A 10 10.18 23.10 19.70
CA PRO A 10 10.54 22.55 21.02
C PRO A 10 9.49 21.64 21.66
N GLU A 11 8.23 21.79 21.26
CA GLU A 11 7.07 21.02 21.73
C GLU A 11 7.05 19.58 21.22
N LEU A 12 7.79 19.28 20.14
CA LEU A 12 7.82 17.96 19.54
C LEU A 12 8.74 17.02 20.33
N LEU A 13 8.26 15.80 20.56
CA LEU A 13 9.00 14.69 21.18
C LEU A 13 9.05 13.51 20.22
N VAL A 14 10.17 12.79 20.20
CA VAL A 14 10.32 11.60 19.35
C VAL A 14 9.77 10.39 20.09
N ARG A 15 8.75 9.76 19.50
CA ARG A 15 8.29 8.43 19.91
C ARG A 15 9.09 7.39 19.13
N THR A 16 9.73 6.47 19.85
CA THR A 16 10.36 5.29 19.25
C THR A 16 9.49 4.07 19.44
N GLU A 17 9.41 3.24 18.40
CA GLU A 17 8.86 1.89 18.49
C GLU A 17 10.00 0.89 18.33
N ILE A 18 10.36 0.22 19.43
CA ILE A 18 11.35 -0.85 19.41
C ILE A 18 10.59 -2.15 19.15
N ILE A 19 10.90 -2.79 18.03
CA ILE A 19 10.28 -4.08 17.63
C ILE A 19 10.89 -5.24 18.44
N TYR A 20 12.12 -5.06 18.93
CA TYR A 20 12.88 -6.06 19.69
C TYR A 20 13.94 -5.37 20.55
N LYS A 21 14.07 -5.73 21.83
CA LYS A 21 15.25 -5.34 22.61
C LYS A 21 16.36 -6.32 22.24
N ASP A 22 17.49 -5.83 21.73
CA ASP A 22 18.63 -6.69 21.38
C ASP A 22 19.43 -7.07 22.64
N ASN A 23 18.77 -7.78 23.55
CA ASN A 23 19.34 -8.29 24.80
C ASN A 23 19.41 -9.83 24.77
N ALA A 24 20.39 -10.38 25.50
CA ALA A 24 20.70 -11.81 25.45
C ALA A 24 19.55 -12.72 25.96
N GLU A 25 18.61 -12.15 26.71
CA GLU A 25 17.43 -12.86 27.24
C GLU A 25 16.35 -13.02 26.17
N ASP A 26 16.02 -11.94 25.44
CA ASP A 26 15.02 -11.97 24.36
C ASP A 26 15.47 -12.86 23.19
N LYS A 27 16.80 -13.05 23.01
CA LYS A 27 17.37 -13.92 21.95
C LYS A 27 17.22 -15.41 22.27
N LYS A 28 16.98 -15.75 23.53
CA LYS A 28 16.85 -17.13 24.01
C LYS A 28 15.42 -17.61 24.12
N ASP A 29 14.43 -16.73 23.93
CA ASP A 29 13.02 -17.13 23.98
C ASP A 29 12.64 -17.93 22.73
N THR A 30 12.63 -19.26 22.86
CA THR A 30 12.29 -20.21 21.79
C THR A 30 10.80 -20.28 21.47
N LYS A 31 9.93 -19.60 22.25
CA LYS A 31 8.49 -19.51 21.98
C LYS A 31 8.13 -18.33 21.09
N VAL A 32 9.06 -17.39 20.93
CA VAL A 32 8.93 -16.21 20.08
C VAL A 32 9.60 -16.55 18.75
N ASN A 33 8.84 -16.50 17.66
CA ASN A 33 9.46 -16.51 16.36
C ASN A 33 10.08 -15.11 16.17
N HIS A 34 11.40 -15.00 16.26
CA HIS A 34 12.13 -13.73 16.13
C HIS A 34 11.93 -13.04 14.76
N GLU A 35 11.32 -13.72 13.79
CA GLU A 35 10.90 -13.17 12.50
C GLU A 35 9.43 -12.72 12.46
N LEU A 36 8.56 -13.24 13.36
CA LEU A 36 7.10 -13.06 13.31
C LEU A 36 6.45 -12.45 14.57
N THR A 37 7.05 -12.48 15.76
CA THR A 37 6.42 -11.97 17.00
C THR A 37 7.02 -10.63 17.42
N LYS A 38 6.23 -9.56 17.27
CA LYS A 38 6.64 -8.15 17.49
C LYS A 38 5.96 -7.57 18.73
N HIS A 39 6.52 -7.75 19.92
CA HIS A 39 6.06 -6.96 21.07
C HIS A 39 6.59 -5.53 20.93
N LYS A 40 5.73 -4.64 20.41
CA LYS A 40 6.05 -3.22 20.19
C LYS A 40 6.17 -2.50 21.54
N HIS A 41 7.38 -2.12 21.92
CA HIS A 41 7.56 -1.22 23.05
C HIS A 41 7.62 0.23 22.55
N LYS A 42 6.56 0.99 22.87
CA LYS A 42 6.47 2.42 22.54
C LYS A 42 7.02 3.21 23.72
N THR A 43 8.08 3.99 23.47
CA THR A 43 8.67 4.89 24.47
C THR A 43 8.73 6.28 23.86
N VAL A 44 8.30 7.28 24.61
CA VAL A 44 8.49 8.69 24.25
C VAL A 44 9.81 9.11 24.87
N LEU A 45 10.78 9.47 24.03
CA LEU A 45 12.11 9.85 24.48
C LEU A 45 12.09 11.26 25.06
N THR A 46 13.03 11.54 25.97
CA THR A 46 13.29 12.91 26.41
C THR A 46 13.89 13.73 25.25
N ARG A 47 13.93 15.06 25.40
CA ARG A 47 14.43 15.94 24.34
C ARG A 47 15.88 15.66 23.97
N ALA A 48 16.76 15.53 24.96
CA ALA A 48 18.17 15.25 24.74
C ALA A 48 18.40 13.89 24.06
N GLU A 49 17.65 12.87 24.47
CA GLU A 49 17.71 11.53 23.84
C GLU A 49 17.16 11.54 22.41
N SER A 50 16.10 12.31 22.16
CA SER A 50 15.51 12.50 20.83
C SER A 50 16.51 13.13 19.87
N GLU A 51 17.25 14.16 20.30
CA GLU A 51 18.27 14.82 19.48
C GLU A 51 19.44 13.88 19.15
N ASN A 52 19.90 13.08 20.12
CA ASN A 52 20.91 12.06 19.88
C ASN A 52 20.43 10.97 18.91
N ARG A 53 19.15 10.55 19.04
CA ARG A 53 18.56 9.56 18.14
C ARG A 53 18.39 10.07 16.71
N LEU A 54 18.04 11.35 16.55
CA LEU A 54 17.97 12.00 15.24
C LEU A 54 19.35 12.25 14.63
N ALA A 55 20.37 12.49 15.45
CA ALA A 55 21.75 12.64 15.00
C ALA A 55 22.35 11.33 14.47
N THR A 56 21.91 10.19 15.02
CA THR A 56 22.33 8.84 14.62
C THR A 56 21.42 8.19 13.58
N ALA A 57 20.39 8.89 13.10
CA ALA A 57 19.46 8.39 12.10
C ALA A 57 20.11 8.36 10.70
N ASN A 58 20.10 7.17 10.07
CA ASN A 58 20.72 6.96 8.75
C ASN A 58 19.75 7.07 7.57
N LEU A 59 18.44 6.92 7.80
CA LEU A 59 17.41 6.95 6.74
C LEU A 59 16.12 7.54 7.28
N VAL A 60 15.51 8.42 6.48
CA VAL A 60 14.13 8.87 6.65
C VAL A 60 13.27 8.07 5.69
N VAL A 61 12.19 7.47 6.20
CA VAL A 61 11.21 6.73 5.40
C VAL A 61 9.96 7.58 5.38
N GLU A 62 9.57 8.00 4.19
CA GLU A 62 8.33 8.74 3.98
C GLU A 62 7.37 7.86 3.19
N GLY A 63 6.20 7.60 3.77
CA GLY A 63 5.16 6.79 3.15
C GLY A 63 5.43 5.28 3.16
N ALA A 64 4.69 4.58 2.30
CA ALA A 64 4.75 3.13 2.17
C ALA A 64 5.37 2.71 0.84
N ASN A 65 6.32 1.77 0.91
CA ASN A 65 6.92 1.10 -0.23
C ASN A 65 7.02 -0.41 0.02
N LEU A 66 7.47 -1.17 -0.97
CA LEU A 66 7.58 -2.64 -0.92
C LEU A 66 8.54 -3.18 0.16
N THR A 67 9.38 -2.32 0.74
CA THR A 67 10.39 -2.70 1.74
C THR A 67 10.10 -2.12 3.12
N ARG A 68 9.48 -0.94 3.19
CA ARG A 68 9.22 -0.19 4.42
C ARG A 68 7.86 0.49 4.35
N ASN A 69 7.12 0.43 5.46
CA ASN A 69 5.80 1.05 5.59
C ASN A 69 5.76 1.89 6.88
N GLU A 70 5.56 3.19 6.74
CA GLU A 70 5.38 4.12 7.86
C GLU A 70 4.05 3.92 8.60
N TYR A 71 3.00 3.51 7.88
CA TYR A 71 1.62 3.50 8.38
C TYR A 71 1.23 2.21 9.10
N GLY A 72 2.06 1.16 9.10
CA GLY A 72 1.70 -0.10 9.75
C GLY A 72 2.56 -1.29 9.37
N SER A 73 1.93 -2.47 9.30
CA SER A 73 2.65 -3.69 8.93
C SER A 73 3.10 -3.61 7.47
N LYS A 74 4.33 -4.05 7.20
CA LYS A 74 4.84 -4.19 5.82
C LYS A 74 3.92 -5.08 4.98
N LEU A 75 3.46 -6.18 5.59
CA LEU A 75 2.61 -7.17 4.93
C LEU A 75 1.28 -6.57 4.44
N PHE A 76 0.67 -5.67 5.22
CA PHE A 76 -0.55 -4.98 4.81
C PHE A 76 -0.33 -4.10 3.59
N ALA A 77 0.75 -3.30 3.57
CA ALA A 77 1.09 -2.48 2.41
C ALA A 77 1.38 -3.33 1.17
N ASP A 78 2.11 -4.44 1.32
CA ASP A 78 2.42 -5.35 0.22
C ASP A 78 1.11 -5.91 -0.41
N PHE A 79 0.16 -6.38 0.40
CA PHE A 79 -1.14 -6.85 -0.10
C PHE A 79 -1.98 -5.73 -0.72
N PHE A 80 -2.01 -4.55 -0.10
CA PHE A 80 -2.74 -3.39 -0.61
C PHE A 80 -2.26 -3.00 -2.02
N PHE A 81 -0.95 -2.82 -2.20
CA PHE A 81 -0.38 -2.44 -3.49
C PHE A 81 -0.52 -3.55 -4.53
N PHE A 82 -0.37 -4.81 -4.14
CA PHE A 82 -0.52 -5.93 -5.07
C PHE A 82 -1.96 -6.05 -5.60
N ILE A 83 -2.96 -6.10 -4.72
CA ILE A 83 -4.36 -6.30 -5.11
C ILE A 83 -4.88 -5.07 -5.87
N THR A 84 -4.63 -3.87 -5.35
CA THR A 84 -5.06 -2.62 -5.99
C THR A 84 -4.36 -2.41 -7.32
N GLY A 85 -3.05 -2.69 -7.40
CA GLY A 85 -2.28 -2.61 -8.64
C GLY A 85 -2.75 -3.61 -9.70
N PHE A 86 -3.00 -4.86 -9.31
CA PHE A 86 -3.54 -5.89 -10.20
C PHE A 86 -4.93 -5.51 -10.74
N HIS A 87 -5.78 -4.95 -9.89
CA HIS A 87 -7.08 -4.44 -10.30
C HIS A 87 -6.94 -3.25 -11.27
N GLY A 88 -6.06 -2.29 -10.97
CA GLY A 88 -5.77 -1.16 -11.86
C GLY A 88 -5.29 -1.59 -13.24
N PHE A 89 -4.49 -2.66 -13.33
CA PHE A 89 -4.12 -3.27 -14.61
C PHE A 89 -5.33 -3.80 -15.39
N HIS A 90 -6.29 -4.45 -14.73
CA HIS A 90 -7.52 -4.91 -15.38
C HIS A 90 -8.34 -3.74 -15.90
N VAL A 91 -8.55 -2.70 -15.08
CA VAL A 91 -9.24 -1.47 -15.49
C VAL A 91 -8.56 -0.87 -16.72
N PHE A 92 -7.24 -0.72 -16.71
CA PHE A 92 -6.49 -0.17 -17.84
C PHE A 92 -6.70 -0.99 -19.12
N SER A 93 -6.59 -2.32 -19.05
CA SER A 93 -6.83 -3.20 -20.19
C SER A 93 -8.28 -3.11 -20.70
N GLY A 94 -9.26 -3.00 -19.79
CA GLY A 94 -10.67 -2.81 -20.14
C GLY A 94 -10.93 -1.47 -20.85
N VAL A 95 -10.30 -0.37 -20.40
CA VAL A 95 -10.43 0.94 -21.06
C VAL A 95 -9.89 0.86 -22.48
N MET A 96 -8.74 0.22 -22.67
CA MET A 96 -8.16 0.01 -23.99
C MET A 96 -9.09 -0.79 -24.90
N ILE A 97 -9.66 -1.90 -24.41
CA ILE A 97 -10.62 -2.69 -25.19
C ILE A 97 -11.88 -1.88 -25.51
N ASN A 98 -12.42 -1.11 -24.55
CA ASN A 98 -13.56 -0.23 -24.79
C ASN A 98 -13.29 0.81 -25.87
N ILE A 99 -12.11 1.42 -25.89
CA ILE A 99 -11.70 2.36 -26.94
C ILE A 99 -11.66 1.66 -28.30
N ILE A 100 -11.08 0.45 -28.38
CA ILE A 100 -11.02 -0.33 -29.63
C ILE A 100 -12.42 -0.66 -30.14
N ILE A 101 -13.32 -1.14 -29.27
CA ILE A 101 -14.71 -1.43 -29.63
C ILE A 101 -15.41 -0.16 -30.10
N PHE A 102 -15.25 0.96 -29.38
CA PHE A 102 -15.84 2.24 -29.73
C PHE A 102 -15.42 2.72 -31.13
N LEU A 103 -14.12 2.64 -31.46
CA LEU A 103 -13.63 2.96 -32.80
C LEU A 103 -14.20 2.01 -33.86
N ASN A 104 -14.29 0.70 -33.58
CA ASN A 104 -14.88 -0.28 -34.49
C ASN A 104 -16.38 -0.05 -34.73
N VAL A 105 -17.11 0.49 -33.75
CA VAL A 105 -18.51 0.92 -33.92
C VAL A 105 -18.59 2.11 -34.88
N ILE A 106 -17.75 3.14 -34.70
CA ILE A 106 -17.72 4.32 -35.59
C ILE A 106 -17.40 3.93 -37.05
N VAL A 107 -16.49 2.97 -37.25
CA VAL A 107 -16.10 2.47 -38.59
C VAL A 107 -17.18 1.58 -39.23
N GLY A 108 -18.27 1.27 -38.50
CA GLY A 108 -19.37 0.42 -38.96
C GLY A 108 -18.99 -1.06 -39.08
N THR A 109 -17.94 -1.50 -38.39
CA THR A 109 -17.45 -2.89 -38.45
C THR A 109 -18.51 -3.88 -37.98
N TYR A 110 -19.30 -3.52 -36.95
CA TYR A 110 -20.33 -4.39 -36.39
C TYR A 110 -21.62 -4.39 -37.20
N GLU A 111 -22.00 -3.27 -37.82
CA GLU A 111 -23.10 -3.22 -38.79
C GLU A 111 -22.81 -4.12 -40.00
N LYS A 112 -21.59 -4.07 -40.52
CA LYS A 112 -21.14 -4.95 -41.62
C LYS A 112 -21.14 -6.43 -41.23
N ARG A 113 -20.89 -6.74 -39.95
CA ARG A 113 -20.91 -8.11 -39.41
C ARG A 113 -22.32 -8.59 -38.98
N LYS A 114 -23.31 -7.69 -38.94
CA LYS A 114 -24.70 -7.96 -38.46
C LYS A 114 -24.79 -8.59 -37.07
N SER A 115 -23.75 -8.47 -36.24
CA SER A 115 -23.73 -9.03 -34.89
C SER A 115 -22.95 -8.10 -33.95
N TYR A 116 -23.54 -7.84 -32.79
CA TYR A 116 -23.00 -7.00 -31.71
C TYR A 116 -22.48 -7.80 -30.51
N GLU A 117 -22.35 -9.11 -30.66
CA GLU A 117 -21.92 -10.04 -29.60
C GLU A 117 -20.57 -9.63 -28.96
N MET A 118 -19.66 -9.04 -29.74
CA MET A 118 -18.37 -8.55 -29.21
C MET A 118 -18.53 -7.36 -28.27
N VAL A 119 -19.51 -6.49 -28.51
CA VAL A 119 -19.80 -5.35 -27.64
C VAL A 119 -20.38 -5.84 -26.32
N GLU A 120 -21.30 -6.82 -26.37
CA GLU A 120 -21.89 -7.42 -25.17
C GLU A 120 -20.84 -8.12 -24.31
N LYS A 121 -19.95 -8.92 -24.92
CA LYS A 121 -18.85 -9.60 -24.19
C LYS A 121 -17.92 -8.59 -23.50
N VAL A 122 -17.58 -7.49 -24.17
CA VAL A 122 -16.73 -6.44 -23.60
C VAL A 122 -17.46 -5.66 -22.50
N GLY A 123 -18.74 -5.37 -22.68
CA GLY A 123 -19.59 -4.78 -21.64
C GLY A 123 -19.66 -5.66 -20.40
N LEU A 124 -19.85 -6.97 -20.55
CA LEU A 124 -19.84 -7.93 -19.44
C LEU A 124 -18.48 -7.96 -18.73
N TYR A 125 -17.36 -7.90 -19.47
CA TYR A 125 -16.03 -7.77 -18.86
C TYR A 125 -15.92 -6.48 -18.04
N TRP A 126 -16.39 -5.36 -18.56
CA TRP A 126 -16.34 -4.07 -17.87
C TRP A 126 -17.16 -4.09 -16.58
N HIS A 127 -18.37 -4.64 -16.61
CA HIS A 127 -19.20 -4.83 -15.42
C HIS A 127 -18.56 -5.80 -14.41
N PHE A 128 -17.92 -6.86 -14.87
CA PHE A 128 -17.19 -7.77 -13.98
C PHE A 128 -16.05 -7.06 -13.24
N VAL A 129 -15.27 -6.24 -13.94
CA VAL A 129 -14.21 -5.43 -13.33
C VAL A 129 -14.80 -4.49 -12.27
N ASP A 130 -15.90 -3.80 -12.57
CA ASP A 130 -16.58 -2.92 -11.62
C ASP A 130 -17.07 -3.64 -10.35
N LEU A 131 -17.67 -4.83 -10.50
CA LEU A 131 -18.10 -5.66 -9.36
C LEU A 131 -16.93 -6.08 -8.47
N VAL A 132 -15.80 -6.47 -9.06
CA VAL A 132 -14.58 -6.79 -8.29
C VAL A 132 -14.06 -5.56 -7.55
N TRP A 133 -14.16 -4.37 -8.15
CA TRP A 133 -13.73 -3.13 -7.52
C TRP A 133 -14.52 -2.81 -6.25
N VAL A 134 -15.86 -2.94 -6.30
CA VAL A 134 -16.72 -2.70 -5.14
C VAL A 134 -16.31 -3.58 -3.95
N PHE A 135 -15.94 -4.84 -4.20
CA PHE A 135 -15.47 -5.76 -3.16
C PHE A 135 -14.10 -5.33 -2.60
N VAL A 136 -13.12 -5.05 -3.46
CA VAL A 136 -11.78 -4.59 -3.05
C VAL A 136 -11.86 -3.28 -2.27
N PHE A 137 -12.69 -2.34 -2.74
CA PHE A 137 -12.92 -1.06 -2.08
C PHE A 137 -13.48 -1.26 -0.67
N THR A 138 -14.47 -2.14 -0.51
CA THR A 138 -15.09 -2.41 0.79
C THR A 138 -14.08 -2.99 1.78
N VAL A 139 -13.28 -3.98 1.38
CA VAL A 139 -12.33 -4.67 2.27
C VAL A 139 -11.14 -3.79 2.67
N PHE A 140 -10.64 -2.93 1.77
CA PHE A 140 -9.44 -2.13 2.04
C PHE A 140 -9.69 -0.69 2.48
N TYR A 141 -10.86 -0.11 2.14
CA TYR A 141 -11.15 1.30 2.42
C TYR A 141 -12.30 1.50 3.43
N LEU A 142 -13.20 0.53 3.63
CA LEU A 142 -14.34 0.67 4.57
C LEU A 142 -14.21 -0.16 5.86
N VAL A 143 -13.52 -1.30 5.81
CA VAL A 143 -13.28 -2.19 6.95
C VAL A 143 -11.89 -1.94 7.54
#